data_AF-A0A7K2MTJ0-F1
#
_entry.id   AF-A0A7K2MTJ0-F1
#
_cell.length_a   1.000
_cell.length_b   1.000
_cell.length_c   1.000
_cell.angle_alpha   90.00
_cell.angle_beta   90.00
_cell.angle_gamma   90.00
#
_symmetry.space_group_name_H-M   'P 1'
#
loop_
_entity.id
_entity.type
_entity.pdbx_description
1 polymer ?
#
loop_
_entity_poly.entity_id
_entity_poly.type
_entity_poly.pdbx_seq_one_letter_code
_entity_poly.pdbx_strand_id
1 'polypeptide(L)'
;GAVVLADTRRLEDCFAAVDYFERRAIPFVIGVNCFEGSARYPAETVRQALDLDADVPLVMCDARDRESVKEVLIGVVQHAMAQASDRRRAVTT
;
A
#
# COMPACT_ATOMS: atom_id res chain seq x y z
N GLY A 1 -3.72 8.17 -6.95
CA GLY A 1 -3.36 7.29 -5.83
C GLY A 1 -1.89 7.46 -5.52
N ALA A 2 -1.43 6.91 -4.40
CA ALA A 2 -0.03 6.92 -3.97
C ALA A 2 0.47 5.50 -3.68
N VAL A 3 1.79 5.33 -3.66
CA VAL A 3 2.44 4.09 -3.20
C VAL A 3 3.31 4.46 -2.00
N VAL A 4 3.11 3.77 -0.89
CA VAL A 4 4.03 3.81 0.26
C VAL A 4 4.93 2.58 0.14
N LEU A 5 6.21 2.80 -0.12
CA LEU A 5 7.19 1.72 -0.22
C LEU A 5 7.77 1.43 1.17
N ALA A 6 7.35 0.32 1.77
CA ALA A 6 7.72 -0.09 3.11
C ALA A 6 8.94 -1.01 3.12
N ASP A 7 10.01 -0.59 3.80
CA ASP A 7 11.19 -1.43 4.06
C ASP A 7 11.00 -2.16 5.38
N THR A 8 11.02 -3.50 5.38
CA THR A 8 10.77 -4.31 6.58
C THR A 8 11.84 -4.12 7.67
N ARG A 9 12.97 -3.50 7.35
CA ARG A 9 14.05 -3.18 8.30
C ARG A 9 13.80 -1.87 9.05
N ARG A 10 12.94 -1.00 8.53
CA ARG A 10 12.64 0.34 9.05
C ARG A 10 11.18 0.68 8.80
N LEU A 11 10.30 -0.19 9.29
CA LEU A 11 8.88 -0.09 9.01
C LEU A 11 8.25 1.18 9.59
N GLU A 12 8.78 1.65 10.71
CA GLU A 12 8.39 2.89 11.41
C GLU A 12 8.53 4.16 10.56
N ASP A 13 9.47 4.19 9.61
CA ASP A 13 9.65 5.32 8.70
C ASP A 13 8.40 5.56 7.83
N CYS A 14 7.54 4.54 7.70
CA CYS A 14 6.32 4.60 6.89
C CYS A 14 5.09 5.12 7.63
N PHE A 15 5.10 5.15 8.97
CA PHE A 15 3.90 5.49 9.75
C PHE A 15 3.36 6.87 9.41
N ALA A 16 4.23 7.89 9.32
CA ALA A 16 3.81 9.25 8.97
C ALA A 16 3.21 9.34 7.56
N ALA A 17 3.67 8.50 6.63
CA ALA A 17 3.14 8.45 5.27
C ALA A 17 1.75 7.78 5.24
N VAL A 18 1.58 6.68 5.97
CA VAL A 18 0.29 5.98 6.11
C VAL A 18 -0.75 6.93 6.71
N ASP A 19 -0.45 7.51 7.87
CA ASP A 19 -1.30 8.51 8.55
C ASP A 19 -1.70 9.65 7.63
N TYR A 20 -0.77 10.15 6.82
CA TYR A 20 -1.00 11.26 5.91
C TYR A 20 -2.08 10.93 4.87
N PHE A 21 -2.03 9.72 4.28
CA PHE A 21 -2.94 9.31 3.22
C PHE A 21 -4.31 8.91 3.76
N GLU A 22 -4.35 8.20 4.89
CA GLU A 22 -5.59 7.82 5.58
C GLU A 22 -6.41 9.04 5.99
N ARG A 23 -5.79 10.00 6.70
CA ARG A 23 -6.48 11.22 7.17
C ARG A 23 -7.04 12.08 6.04
N ARG A 24 -6.47 11.98 4.83
CA ARG A 24 -6.90 12.72 3.65
C ARG A 24 -7.80 11.92 2.72
N ALA A 25 -8.10 10.66 3.05
CA ALA A 25 -8.83 9.73 2.19
C ALA A 25 -8.27 9.70 0.75
N ILE A 26 -6.95 9.72 0.62
CA ILE A 26 -6.27 9.60 -0.66
C ILE A 26 -6.01 8.12 -0.90
N PRO A 27 -6.49 7.51 -2.01
CA PRO A 27 -6.24 6.10 -2.28
C PRO A 27 -4.75 5.80 -2.35
N PHE A 28 -4.29 4.80 -1.60
CA PHE A 28 -2.90 4.39 -1.56
C PHE A 28 -2.75 2.87 -1.41
N VAL A 29 -1.56 2.37 -1.73
CA VAL A 29 -1.19 0.97 -1.55
C VAL A 29 0.15 0.88 -0.82
N ILE A 30 0.35 -0.20 -0.07
CA ILE A 30 1.63 -0.52 0.54
C ILE A 30 2.40 -1.48 -0.37
N GLY A 31 3.55 -1.05 -0.86
CA GLY A 31 4.53 -1.94 -1.46
C GLY A 31 5.53 -2.39 -0.40
N VAL A 32 5.47 -3.64 0.06
CA VAL A 32 6.46 -4.17 1.01
C VAL A 32 7.70 -4.58 0.23
N ASN A 33 8.77 -3.81 0.37
CA ASN A 33 10.00 -3.98 -0.38
C ASN A 33 10.85 -5.11 0.23
N CYS A 34 10.79 -6.27 -0.41
CA CYS A 34 11.48 -7.50 -0.03
C CYS A 34 12.60 -7.83 -1.01
N PHE A 35 13.73 -7.14 -0.88
CA PHE A 35 14.93 -7.45 -1.65
C PHE A 35 15.84 -8.44 -0.92
N GLU A 36 16.88 -8.93 -1.58
CA GLU A 36 17.80 -9.93 -1.03
C GLU A 36 18.41 -9.50 0.32
N GLY A 37 18.28 -10.34 1.35
CA GLY A 37 18.71 -10.04 2.73
C GLY A 37 17.67 -9.32 3.61
N SER A 38 16.48 -8.99 3.09
CA SER A 38 15.36 -8.51 3.92
C SER A 38 14.66 -9.66 4.64
N ALA A 39 14.25 -9.43 5.89
CA ALA A 39 13.40 -10.36 6.61
C ALA A 39 12.03 -10.43 5.91
N ARG A 40 11.64 -11.64 5.48
CA ARG A 40 10.34 -11.90 4.88
C ARG A 40 9.33 -12.13 5.99
N TYR A 41 8.47 -11.14 6.19
CA TYR A 41 7.34 -11.25 7.09
C TYR A 41 6.09 -11.64 6.29
N PRO A 42 5.20 -12.44 6.89
CA PRO A 42 3.86 -12.62 6.35
C PRO A 42 3.14 -11.27 6.17
N ALA A 43 2.29 -11.17 5.14
CA ALA A 43 1.58 -9.93 4.83
C ALA A 43 0.70 -9.46 6.01
N GLU A 44 0.10 -10.38 6.75
CA GLU A 44 -0.69 -10.08 7.93
C GLU A 44 0.14 -9.46 9.06
N THR A 45 1.39 -9.90 9.23
CA THR A 45 2.30 -9.35 10.24
C THR A 45 2.66 -7.91 9.91
N VAL A 46 2.97 -7.64 8.63
CA VAL A 46 3.28 -6.27 8.18
C VAL A 46 2.06 -5.37 8.31
N ARG A 47 0.87 -5.87 7.95
CA ARG A 47 -0.39 -5.14 8.11
C ARG A 47 -0.63 -4.75 9.56
N GLN A 48 -0.48 -5.68 10.49
CA GLN A 48 -0.65 -5.40 11.92
C GLN A 48 0.40 -4.40 12.43
N ALA A 49 1.64 -4.52 11.99
CA ALA A 49 2.71 -3.63 12.44
C ALA A 49 2.56 -2.19 11.92
N LEU A 50 1.93 -2.00 10.75
CA LEU A 50 1.59 -0.70 10.18
C LEU A 50 0.18 -0.20 10.57
N ASP A 51 -0.58 -0.97 11.36
CA ASP A 51 -1.97 -0.69 11.74
C ASP A 51 -2.91 -0.37 10.55
N LEU A 52 -2.74 -1.08 9.42
CA LEU A 52 -3.50 -0.77 8.19
C LEU A 52 -4.92 -1.32 8.21
N ASP A 53 -5.87 -0.51 7.77
CA ASP A 53 -7.23 -0.93 7.45
C ASP A 53 -7.25 -2.06 6.41
N ALA A 54 -8.24 -2.96 6.53
CA ALA A 54 -8.34 -4.17 5.70
C ALA A 54 -8.49 -3.88 4.18
N ASP A 55 -9.01 -2.72 3.81
CA ASP A 55 -9.18 -2.32 2.42
C ASP A 55 -7.92 -1.71 1.78
N VAL A 56 -6.90 -1.37 2.58
CA VAL A 56 -5.60 -0.89 2.07
C VAL A 56 -4.84 -2.05 1.44
N PRO A 57 -4.60 -2.06 0.11
CA PRO A 57 -3.89 -3.16 -0.54
C PRO A 57 -2.42 -3.20 -0.12
N LEU A 58 -1.94 -4.41 0.17
CA LEU A 58 -0.54 -4.67 0.50
C LEU A 58 0.02 -5.65 -0.53
N VAL A 59 1.10 -5.23 -1.20
CA VAL A 59 1.73 -5.96 -2.30
C VAL A 59 3.19 -6.19 -1.93
N MET A 60 3.63 -7.46 -1.97
CA MET A 60 5.04 -7.80 -1.82
C MET A 60 5.78 -7.44 -3.11
N CYS A 61 6.90 -6.72 -3.02
CA CYS A 61 7.65 -6.28 -4.19
C CYS A 61 9.16 -6.25 -3.98
N ASP A 62 9.96 -6.33 -5.04
CA ASP A 62 11.36 -5.87 -5.04
C ASP A 62 11.41 -4.62 -5.91
N ALA A 63 11.69 -3.46 -5.32
CA ALA A 63 11.72 -2.18 -6.03
C ALA A 63 12.84 -2.09 -7.10
N ARG A 64 13.77 -3.06 -7.12
CA ARG A 64 14.82 -3.18 -8.15
C ARG A 64 14.36 -3.98 -9.36
N ASP A 65 13.27 -4.74 -9.23
CA ASP A 65 12.69 -5.53 -10.30
C ASP A 65 11.55 -4.79 -10.99
N ARG A 66 11.68 -4.60 -12.30
CA ARG A 66 10.73 -3.81 -13.10
C ARG A 66 9.34 -4.42 -13.14
N GLU A 67 9.24 -5.75 -13.24
CA GLU A 67 7.95 -6.43 -13.29
C GLU A 67 7.25 -6.35 -11.93
N SER A 68 8.01 -6.47 -10.85
CA SER A 68 7.51 -6.31 -9.48
C SER A 68 6.96 -4.90 -9.23
N VAL A 69 7.69 -3.86 -9.65
CA VAL A 69 7.21 -2.46 -9.53
C VAL A 69 5.95 -2.23 -10.38
N LYS A 70 5.89 -2.82 -11.58
CA LYS A 70 4.71 -2.73 -12.44
C LYS A 70 3.45 -3.27 -11.73
N GLU A 71 3.54 -4.40 -11.02
CA GLU A 71 2.40 -4.94 -10.26
C GLU A 71 1.93 -4.01 -9.15
N VAL A 72 2.85 -3.35 -8.44
CA VAL A 72 2.50 -2.33 -7.43
C VAL A 72 1.77 -1.14 -8.06
N LEU A 73 2.24 -0.68 -9.23
CA LEU A 73 1.61 0.41 -9.97
C LEU A 73 0.23 0.03 -10.52
N ILE A 74 0.04 -1.22 -10.94
CA ILE A 74 -1.28 -1.74 -11.31
C ILE A 74 -2.21 -1.70 -10.09
N GLY A 75 -1.74 -2.17 -8.93
CA GLY A 75 -2.49 -2.17 -7.68
C GLY A 75 -2.99 -0.78 -7.28
N VAL A 76 -2.15 0.26 -7.35
CA VAL A 76 -2.57 1.62 -7.00
C VAL A 76 -3.61 2.19 -7.96
N VAL A 77 -3.51 1.89 -9.26
CA VAL A 77 -4.50 2.33 -10.24
C VAL A 77 -5.83 1.65 -10.00
N GLN A 78 -5.83 0.32 -9.82
CA GLN A 78 -7.03 -0.46 -9.54
C GLN A 78 -7.73 0.02 -8.25
N HIS A 79 -6.97 0.21 -7.17
CA HIS A 79 -7.50 0.68 -5.90
C HIS A 79 -8.09 2.09 -6.00
N ALA A 80 -7.39 3.03 -6.66
CA ALA A 80 -7.90 4.38 -6.86
C ALA A 80 -9.18 4.40 -7.71
N MET A 81 -9.28 3.53 -8.72
CA MET A 81 -10.49 3.40 -9.54
C MET A 81 -11.67 2.83 -8.75
N ALA A 82 -11.44 1.83 -7.90
CA ALA A 82 -12.46 1.25 -7.03
C ALA A 82 -13.02 2.31 -6.07
N GLN A 83 -12.16 3.00 -5.31
CA GLN A 83 -12.60 4.06 -4.40
C GLN A 83 -13.32 5.22 -5.11
N ALA A 84 -12.85 5.63 -6.29
CA ALA A 84 -13.52 6.69 -7.06
C ALA A 84 -14.91 6.25 -7.58
N SER A 85 -15.11 4.95 -7.78
CA SER A 85 -16.42 4.39 -8.17
C SER A 85 -17.37 4.33 -6.99
N ASP A 86 -16.89 3.87 -5.82
CA ASP A 86 -17.69 3.84 -4.59
C ASP A 86 -18.11 5.24 -4.14
N ARG A 87 -17.20 6.21 -4.20
CA ARG A 87 -17.52 7.61 -3.88
C ARG A 87 -18.60 8.19 -4.78
N ARG A 88 -18.60 7.86 -6.08
CA ARG A 88 -19.66 8.31 -7.01
C ARG A 88 -21.02 7.68 -6.65
N ARG A 89 -21.03 6.42 -6.24
CA ARG A 89 -22.26 5.72 -5.85
C ARG A 89 -22.88 6.31 -4.59
N ALA A 90 -22.06 6.64 -3.58
CA ALA A 90 -22.51 7.25 -2.33
C ALA A 90 -23.16 8.63 -2.51
N VAL A 91 -22.79 9.40 -3.56
CA VAL A 91 -23.37 10.72 -3.84
C VAL A 91 -24.74 10.64 -4.54
N THR A 92 -25.08 9.49 -5.14
CA THR A 92 -26.32 9.33 -5.93
C THR A 92 -27.48 8.72 -5.12
N THR A 93 -27.23 8.34 -3.86
CA THR A 93 -28.23 7.79 -2.92
C THR A 93 -28.58 8.82 -1.87
#